data_AF-A0A3N5HJ55-F1
#
_entry.id   AF-A0A3N5HJ55-F1
#
_cell.length_a   1.000
_cell.length_b   1.000
_cell.length_c   1.000
_cell.angle_alpha   90.00
_cell.angle_beta   90.00
_cell.angle_gamma   90.00
#
_symmetry.space_group_name_H-M   'P 1'
#
loop_
_entity.id
_entity.type
_entity.pdbx_description
1 polymer ?
#
loop_
_entity_poly.entity_id
_entity_poly.type
_entity_poly.pdbx_seq_one_letter_code
_entity_poly.pdbx_strand_id
1 'polypeptide(L)'
;MIAYLRDPQAIYARSFAIIRSEADLSHPPPDAEAIATRVIHACGMPEIAADLRIADGFVAAATSAIAAGKPVLVDAEMVRHG
;
A
#
# COMPACT_ATOMS: atom_id res chain seq x y z
N MET A 1 -22.32 -12.82 22.62
CA MET A 1 -21.82 -12.56 21.25
C MET A 1 -20.86 -11.37 21.33
N ILE A 2 -19.65 -11.47 20.80
CA ILE A 2 -18.68 -10.36 20.82
C ILE A 2 -19.10 -9.32 19.77
N ALA A 3 -19.12 -8.05 20.14
CA ALA A 3 -19.38 -6.94 19.22
C ALA A 3 -18.09 -6.58 18.47
N TYR A 4 -18.14 -6.58 17.14
CA TYR A 4 -17.02 -6.17 16.27
C TYR A 4 -17.55 -5.57 14.97
N LEU A 5 -16.72 -4.77 14.30
CA LEU A 5 -17.05 -4.14 13.02
C LEU A 5 -17.11 -5.20 11.92
N ARG A 6 -18.20 -5.23 11.15
CA ARG A 6 -18.44 -6.22 10.08
C ARG A 6 -18.56 -5.63 8.69
N ASP A 7 -18.56 -4.30 8.57
CA ASP A 7 -18.57 -3.63 7.28
C ASP A 7 -17.13 -3.56 6.73
N PRO A 8 -16.83 -4.23 5.60
CA PRO A 8 -15.49 -4.23 5.01
C PRO A 8 -14.99 -2.83 4.65
N GLN A 9 -15.86 -1.95 4.15
CA GLN A 9 -15.44 -0.60 3.75
C GLN A 9 -15.09 0.24 4.97
N ALA A 10 -15.89 0.15 6.03
CA ALA A 10 -15.56 0.77 7.32
C ALA A 10 -14.27 0.20 7.93
N ILE A 11 -14.00 -1.11 7.75
CA ILE A 11 -12.74 -1.72 8.20
C ILE A 11 -11.54 -1.12 7.44
N TYR A 12 -11.62 -1.01 6.11
CA TYR A 12 -10.57 -0.38 5.29
C TYR A 12 -10.35 1.08 5.69
N ALA A 13 -11.42 1.87 5.79
CA ALA A 13 -11.33 3.27 6.16
C ALA A 13 -10.68 3.44 7.54
N ARG A 14 -11.09 2.63 8.52
CA ARG A 14 -10.50 2.66 9.87
C ARG A 14 -9.05 2.20 9.87
N SER A 15 -8.70 1.14 9.13
CA SER A 15 -7.32 0.67 9.04
C SER A 15 -6.40 1.74 8.43
N PHE A 16 -6.81 2.39 7.34
CA PHE A 16 -5.99 3.42 6.71
C PHE A 16 -5.88 4.70 7.57
N ALA A 17 -6.93 5.03 8.33
CA ALA A 17 -6.86 6.11 9.30
C ALA A 17 -5.84 5.81 10.41
N ILE A 18 -5.83 4.58 10.94
CA ILE A 18 -4.86 4.12 11.94
C ILE A 18 -3.44 4.19 11.37
N ILE A 19 -3.21 3.63 10.17
CA ILE A 19 -1.89 3.65 9.52
C ILE A 19 -1.35 5.06 9.38
N ARG A 20 -2.14 6.01 8.88
CA ARG A 20 -1.70 7.42 8.74
C ARG A 20 -1.44 8.11 10.07
N SER A 21 -2.03 7.63 11.16
CA SER A 21 -1.77 8.17 12.51
C SER A 21 -0.56 7.54 13.19
N GLU A 22 -0.12 6.35 12.77
CA GLU A 22 0.92 5.57 13.44
C GLU A 22 2.24 5.49 12.65
N ALA A 23 2.17 5.51 11.32
CA ALA A 23 3.35 5.39 10.46
C ALA A 23 4.00 6.75 10.18
N ASP A 24 5.33 6.80 10.24
CA ASP A 24 6.10 7.92 9.70
C ASP A 24 6.22 7.77 8.17
N LEU A 25 5.42 8.55 7.45
CA LEU A 25 5.40 8.58 5.99
C LEU A 25 6.22 9.72 5.39
N SER A 26 7.12 10.34 6.17
CA SER A 26 8.00 11.41 5.66
C SER A 26 9.14 10.90 4.76
N HIS A 27 9.47 9.61 4.84
CA HIS A 27 10.55 9.01 4.05
C HIS A 27 10.16 8.69 2.59
N PRO A 28 9.02 8.05 2.30
CA PRO A 28 8.59 7.83 0.93
C PRO A 28 8.33 9.15 0.18
N PRO A 29 8.55 9.19 -1.15
CA PRO A 29 8.11 10.31 -1.98
C PRO A 29 6.61 10.62 -1.79
N PRO A 30 6.17 11.89 -1.86
CA PRO A 30 4.77 12.25 -1.64
C PRO A 30 3.77 11.54 -2.57
N ASP A 31 4.17 11.28 -3.82
CA ASP A 31 3.36 10.55 -4.79
C ASP A 31 3.28 9.04 -4.49
N ALA A 32 4.09 8.53 -3.56
CA ALA A 32 4.13 7.14 -3.13
C ALA A 32 3.44 6.86 -1.79
N GLU A 33 2.82 7.85 -1.12
CA GLU A 33 2.12 7.65 0.16
C GLU A 33 1.07 6.53 0.09
N ALA A 34 0.32 6.48 -1.02
CA ALA A 34 -0.70 5.45 -1.24
C ALA A 34 -0.09 4.03 -1.34
N ILE A 35 1.11 3.92 -1.91
CA ILE A 35 1.84 2.65 -2.00
C ILE A 35 2.30 2.25 -0.60
N ALA A 36 2.95 3.16 0.14
CA ALA A 36 3.43 2.90 1.49
C ALA A 36 2.28 2.46 2.42
N THR A 37 1.15 3.17 2.38
CA THR A 37 -0.06 2.82 3.16
C THR A 37 -0.56 1.41 2.85
N ARG A 38 -0.58 1.02 1.56
CA ARG A 38 -1.02 -0.32 1.12
C ARG A 38 -0.05 -1.42 1.55
N VAL A 39 1.25 -1.17 1.50
CA VAL A 39 2.27 -2.12 2.00
C VAL A 39 2.09 -2.35 3.50
N ILE A 40 1.98 -1.27 4.29
CA ILE A 40 1.74 -1.36 5.74
C ILE A 40 0.44 -2.10 6.03
N HIS A 41 -0.63 -1.81 5.29
CA HIS A 41 -1.90 -2.51 5.47
C HIS A 41 -1.81 -4.01 5.22
N ALA A 42 -1.04 -4.43 4.21
CA ALA A 42 -0.88 -5.83 3.86
C ALA A 42 -0.07 -6.63 4.89
N CYS A 43 0.96 -6.02 5.51
CA CYS A 43 1.84 -6.70 6.46
C CYS A 43 1.53 -6.42 7.94
N GLY A 44 0.81 -5.33 8.26
CA GLY A 44 0.53 -4.93 9.63
C GLY A 44 1.70 -4.30 10.38
N MET A 45 2.72 -3.79 9.68
CA MET A 45 3.96 -3.24 10.26
C MET A 45 4.15 -1.77 9.87
N PRO A 46 3.74 -0.78 10.68
CA PRO A 46 3.92 0.65 10.39
C PRO A 46 5.38 1.07 10.16
N GLU A 47 6.32 0.43 10.86
CA GLU A 47 7.76 0.71 10.81
C GLU A 47 8.40 0.40 9.46
N ILE A 48 7.77 -0.42 8.61
CA ILE A 48 8.31 -0.79 7.29
C ILE A 48 8.47 0.43 6.36
N ALA A 49 7.77 1.53 6.63
CA ALA A 49 7.87 2.77 5.86
C ALA A 49 9.32 3.29 5.77
N ALA A 50 10.12 3.09 6.83
CA ALA A 50 11.52 3.50 6.89
C ALA A 50 12.44 2.67 5.98
N ASP A 51 12.00 1.48 5.57
CA ASP A 51 12.76 0.55 4.71
C ASP A 51 12.35 0.67 3.24
N LEU A 52 11.26 1.37 2.93
CA LEU A 52 10.84 1.58 1.55
C LEU A 52 11.83 2.49 0.81
N ARG A 53 12.35 2.00 -0.31
CA ARG A 53 13.19 2.77 -1.24
C ARG A 53 12.48 2.81 -2.58
N ILE A 54 11.96 3.99 -2.93
CA ILE A 54 11.17 4.21 -4.14
C ILE A 54 11.94 5.18 -5.01
N ALA A 55 12.28 4.74 -6.23
CA ALA A 55 13.02 5.56 -7.18
C ALA A 55 12.17 6.74 -7.67
N ASP A 56 12.83 7.87 -7.92
CA ASP A 56 12.17 9.05 -8.49
C ASP A 56 11.46 8.70 -9.80
N GLY A 57 10.20 9.13 -9.93
CA GLY A 57 9.37 8.87 -11.12
C GLY A 57 8.81 7.45 -11.24
N PHE A 58 9.11 6.54 -10.30
CA PHE A 58 8.57 5.17 -10.33
C PHE A 58 7.04 5.16 -10.39
N VAL A 59 6.36 5.94 -9.55
CA VAL A 59 4.89 5.95 -9.46
C VAL A 59 4.27 6.35 -10.79
N ALA A 60 4.78 7.43 -11.40
CA ALA A 60 4.31 7.91 -12.69
C ALA A 60 4.55 6.88 -13.81
N ALA A 61 5.76 6.31 -13.88
CA ALA A 61 6.11 5.33 -14.90
C ALA A 61 5.27 4.04 -14.78
N ALA A 62 5.15 3.50 -13.56
CA ALA A 62 4.37 2.28 -13.31
C ALA A 62 2.88 2.49 -13.61
N THR A 63 2.31 3.59 -13.14
CA THR A 63 0.89 3.91 -13.37
C THR A 63 0.61 4.11 -14.87
N SER A 64 1.49 4.80 -15.59
CA SER A 64 1.36 4.97 -17.04
C SER A 64 1.46 3.63 -17.79
N ALA A 65 2.36 2.74 -17.39
CA ALA A 65 2.51 1.42 -18.02
C ALA A 65 1.26 0.56 -17.80
N ILE A 66 0.71 0.54 -16.58
CA ILE A 66 -0.52 -0.17 -16.25
C ILE A 66 -1.70 0.39 -17.04
N ALA A 67 -1.85 1.72 -17.10
CA ALA A 67 -2.90 2.37 -17.87
C ALA A 67 -2.81 2.07 -19.37
N ALA A 68 -1.59 1.88 -19.89
CA ALA A 68 -1.33 1.46 -21.27
C ALA A 68 -1.50 -0.05 -21.51
N GLY A 69 -1.96 -0.82 -20.51
CA GLY A 69 -2.20 -2.26 -20.63
C GLY A 69 -0.93 -3.10 -20.73
N LYS A 70 0.20 -2.61 -20.23
CA LYS A 70 1.44 -3.40 -20.17
C LYS A 70 1.27 -4.57 -19.19
N PRO A 71 1.88 -5.74 -19.46
CA PRO A 71 1.79 -6.88 -18.57
C PRO A 71 2.52 -6.61 -17.25
N VAL A 72 1.99 -7.15 -16.16
CA VAL A 72 2.68 -7.23 -14.87
C VAL A 72 3.33 -8.61 -14.79
N LEU A 73 4.65 -8.66 -14.96
CA LEU A 73 5.43 -9.88 -14.81
C LEU A 73 5.71 -10.10 -13.32
N VAL A 74 5.40 -11.28 -12.82
CA VAL A 74 5.57 -11.65 -11.42
C VAL A 74 6.35 -12.95 -11.31
N ASP A 75 7.09 -13.10 -10.22
CA ASP A 75 7.96 -14.25 -9.94
C ASP A 75 7.23 -15.38 -9.19
N ALA A 76 6.17 -15.06 -8.43
CA ALA A 76 5.41 -16.02 -7.63
C ALA A 76 3.89 -15.92 -7.88
N GLU A 77 3.20 -17.07 -7.84
CA GLU A 77 1.73 -17.12 -7.94
C GLU A 77 1.04 -16.38 -6.79
N MET A 78 1.67 -16.30 -5.61
CA MET A 78 1.11 -15.49 -4.50
C MET A 78 0.97 -14.01 -4.89
N VAL A 79 1.92 -13.46 -5.65
CA VAL A 79 1.85 -12.07 -6.14
C VAL A 79 0.81 -11.96 -7.26
N ARG A 80 0.68 -12.98 -8.11
CA ARG A 80 -0.36 -13.04 -9.15
C ARG A 80 -1.78 -13.03 -8.58
N HIS A 81 -1.98 -13.63 -7.41
CA HIS A 81 -3.27 -13.77 -6.74
C HIS A 81 -3.59 -12.67 -5.71
N GLY A 82 -2.64 -11.77 -5.45
CA GLY A 82 -2.77 -10.70 -4.45
C GLY A 82 -3.69 -9.55 -4.83
#